data_AF-A0A2K3LLP6-F1
#
_entry.id   AF-A0A2K3LLP6-F1
#
_cell.length_a   1.000
_cell.length_b   1.000
_cell.length_c   1.000
_cell.angle_alpha   90.00
_cell.angle_beta   90.00
_cell.angle_gamma   90.00
#
_symmetry.space_group_name_H-M   'P 1'
#
loop_
_entity.id
_entity.type
_entity.pdbx_description
1 polymer ?
#
loop_
_entity_poly.entity_id
_entity_poly.type
_entity_poly.pdbx_seq_one_letter_code
_entity_poly.pdbx_strand_id
1 'polypeptide(L)'
;MWTQCSGVVIVMLVPPSENSKLTSFGSNHHYLECIKAAYNFASGELVNLIKEKYDLTGKLRSIKHYLLLDQGDFLVHFMDIARDELAKKPDEVSVEKLQSLLDLALRTTAAAVDPYHEGLTCIVA
;
A
#
# COMPACT_ATOMS: atom_id res chain seq x y z
N MET A 1 6.82 22.10 -26.87
CA MET A 1 5.38 22.10 -26.56
C MET A 1 4.91 20.66 -26.62
N TRP A 2 4.96 19.97 -25.48
CA TRP A 2 4.58 18.55 -25.38
C TRP A 2 3.61 18.39 -24.20
N THR A 3 2.61 17.58 -24.47
CA THR A 3 1.27 17.56 -23.90
C THR A 3 1.19 16.98 -22.50
N GLN A 4 0.37 17.64 -21.67
CA GLN A 4 -0.10 17.19 -20.38
C GLN A 4 -0.96 15.92 -20.53
N CYS A 5 -0.40 14.76 -20.22
CA CYS A 5 -1.16 13.55 -19.94
C CYS A 5 -0.65 12.92 -18.63
N SER A 6 -1.47 13.01 -17.59
CA SER A 6 -1.50 12.18 -16.38
C SER A 6 -0.16 11.59 -15.88
N GLY A 7 0.64 12.44 -15.24
CA GLY A 7 1.11 12.15 -13.88
C GLY A 7 2.35 11.26 -13.67
N VAL A 8 3.02 10.75 -14.70
CA VAL A 8 4.39 10.24 -14.58
C VAL A 8 5.17 10.61 -15.83
N VAL A 9 5.58 11.87 -15.92
CA VAL A 9 6.62 12.23 -16.89
C VAL A 9 7.93 11.75 -16.27
N ILE A 10 8.36 10.53 -16.60
CA ILE A 10 9.79 10.19 -16.48
C ILE A 10 10.47 11.00 -17.59
N VAL A 11 10.54 12.32 -17.42
CA VAL A 11 11.50 13.12 -18.17
C VAL A 11 12.82 12.57 -17.67
N MET A 12 13.52 11.87 -18.54
CA MET A 12 14.93 11.62 -18.36
C MET A 12 15.64 12.98 -18.48
N LEU A 13 15.45 13.86 -17.50
CA LEU A 13 16.39 14.92 -17.20
C LEU A 13 17.58 14.21 -16.58
N VAL A 14 18.37 13.56 -17.45
CA VAL A 14 19.78 13.37 -17.17
C VAL A 14 20.27 14.77 -16.78
N PRO A 15 20.81 14.97 -15.56
CA PRO A 15 21.39 16.27 -15.22
C PRO A 15 22.36 16.64 -16.33
N PRO A 16 22.35 17.89 -16.84
CA PRO A 16 23.26 18.27 -17.91
C PRO A 16 24.67 18.08 -17.38
N SER A 17 25.35 17.02 -17.84
CA SER A 17 26.77 16.86 -17.62
C SER A 17 27.43 18.03 -18.34
N GLU A 18 27.89 19.02 -17.58
CA GLU A 18 28.67 20.12 -18.11
C GLU A 18 29.80 19.56 -18.96
N ASN A 19 29.78 19.92 -20.24
CA ASN A 19 30.76 19.50 -21.22
C ASN A 19 32.16 19.94 -20.77
N SER A 20 33.02 18.98 -20.40
CA SER A 20 34.46 19.19 -20.52
C SER A 20 35.17 17.93 -21.00
N LYS A 21 35.61 18.04 -22.26
CA LYS A 21 36.71 17.33 -22.91
C LYS A 21 36.47 15.87 -23.33
N LEU A 22 36.27 15.78 -24.64
CA LEU A 22 36.55 14.66 -25.51
C LEU A 22 38.01 14.18 -25.34
N THR A 23 38.27 13.21 -24.46
CA THR A 23 39.50 12.40 -24.50
C THR A 23 39.24 10.98 -24.01
N SER A 24 39.16 10.05 -24.97
CA SER A 24 39.73 8.70 -25.02
C SER A 24 39.97 7.89 -23.70
N PHE A 25 39.58 6.61 -23.73
CA PHE A 25 39.87 5.52 -22.76
C PHE A 25 39.14 5.54 -21.40
N GLY A 26 37.80 5.58 -21.40
CA GLY A 26 36.99 5.36 -20.18
C GLY A 26 35.51 5.11 -20.43
N SER A 27 35.13 4.89 -21.68
CA SER A 27 33.76 4.99 -22.22
C SER A 27 32.77 3.96 -21.63
N ASN A 28 33.24 2.90 -20.98
CA ASN A 28 32.38 1.88 -20.40
C ASN A 28 31.79 2.23 -19.03
N HIS A 29 32.44 3.13 -18.27
CA HIS A 29 32.00 3.46 -16.92
C HIS A 29 30.96 4.58 -16.90
N HIS A 30 31.06 5.53 -17.84
CA HIS A 30 30.17 6.70 -17.88
C HIS A 30 28.70 6.33 -18.14
N TYR A 31 28.41 5.40 -19.08
CA TYR A 31 27.03 4.98 -19.30
C TYR A 31 26.47 4.21 -18.09
N LEU A 32 27.30 3.45 -17.37
CA LEU A 32 26.88 2.75 -16.14
C LEU A 32 26.51 3.76 -15.05
N GLU A 33 27.27 4.85 -14.91
CA GLU A 33 26.95 5.95 -13.99
C GLU A 33 25.64 6.65 -14.38
N CYS A 34 25.43 6.95 -15.67
CA CYS A 34 24.17 7.51 -16.15
C CYS A 34 22.98 6.57 -15.88
N ILE A 35 23.12 5.27 -16.14
CA ILE A 35 22.08 4.26 -15.86
C ILE A 35 21.80 4.19 -14.36
N LYS A 36 22.85 4.15 -13.53
CA LYS A 36 22.71 4.10 -12.07
C LYS A 36 22.04 5.36 -11.52
N ALA A 37 22.39 6.53 -12.04
CA ALA A 37 21.76 7.79 -11.66
C ALA A 37 20.27 7.81 -12.03
N ALA A 38 19.93 7.41 -13.26
CA ALA A 38 18.54 7.31 -13.71
C ALA A 38 17.74 6.29 -12.88
N TYR A 39 18.32 5.13 -12.58
CA TYR A 39 17.70 4.10 -11.75
C TYR A 39 17.44 4.60 -10.32
N ASN A 40 18.45 5.19 -9.68
CA ASN A 40 18.33 5.70 -8.31
C ASN A 40 17.29 6.81 -8.22
N PHE A 41 17.26 7.71 -9.20
CA PHE A 41 16.26 8.76 -9.28
C PHE A 41 14.85 8.18 -9.45
N ALA A 42 14.63 7.34 -10.47
CA ALA A 42 13.32 6.75 -10.73
C ALA A 42 12.83 5.88 -9.56
N SER A 43 13.71 5.09 -8.96
CA SER A 43 13.38 4.22 -7.83
C SER A 43 13.12 5.04 -6.55
N GLY A 44 13.90 6.10 -6.33
CA GLY A 44 13.67 7.05 -5.24
C GLY A 44 12.31 7.72 -5.35
N GLU A 45 11.98 8.25 -6.53
CA GLU A 45 10.69 8.88 -6.79
C GLU A 45 9.52 7.91 -6.67
N LEU A 46 9.65 6.67 -7.15
CA LEU A 46 8.62 5.64 -6.99
C LEU A 46 8.40 5.29 -5.52
N VAL A 47 9.47 5.12 -4.74
CA VAL A 47 9.35 4.83 -3.31
C VAL A 47 8.71 6.00 -2.57
N ASN A 48 9.09 7.24 -2.89
CA ASN A 48 8.46 8.43 -2.32
C ASN A 48 6.97 8.50 -2.70
N LEU A 49 6.63 8.20 -3.94
CA LEU A 49 5.23 8.12 -4.39
C LEU A 49 4.44 7.09 -3.58
N ILE A 50 4.96 5.89 -3.39
CA ILE A 50 4.29 4.82 -2.63
C ILE A 50 4.14 5.19 -1.15
N LYS A 51 5.19 5.78 -0.55
CA LYS A 51 5.18 6.18 0.86
C LYS A 51 4.23 7.33 1.13
N GLU A 52 4.31 8.39 0.35
CA GLU A 52 3.58 9.64 0.59
C GLU A 52 2.19 9.61 -0.04
N LYS A 53 2.08 9.34 -1.34
CA LYS A 53 0.80 9.42 -2.06
C LYS A 53 -0.11 8.22 -1.78
N TYR A 54 0.46 7.03 -1.64
CA TYR A 54 -0.30 5.80 -1.38
C TYR A 54 -0.30 5.37 0.09
N ASP A 55 0.29 6.19 0.97
CA ASP A 55 0.33 6.04 2.42
C ASP A 55 0.65 4.59 2.87
N LEU A 56 1.82 4.11 2.42
CA LEU A 56 2.30 2.78 2.80
C LEU A 56 2.38 2.61 4.32
N THR A 57 2.82 3.66 5.03
CA THR A 57 2.97 3.62 6.49
C THR A 57 1.63 3.47 7.20
N GLY A 58 0.58 4.19 6.75
CA GLY A 58 -0.77 4.02 7.26
C GLY A 58 -1.31 2.61 7.05
N LYS A 59 -1.16 2.06 5.85
CA LYS A 59 -1.60 0.68 5.55
C LYS A 59 -0.90 -0.37 6.41
N LEU A 60 0.42 -0.24 6.61
CA LEU A 60 1.18 -1.13 7.49
C LEU A 60 0.72 -1.02 8.95
N ARG A 61 0.33 0.18 9.39
CA ARG A 61 -0.24 0.40 10.72
C ARG A 61 -1.59 -0.30 10.88
N SER A 62 -2.46 -0.22 9.89
CA SER A 62 -3.74 -0.95 9.89
C SER A 62 -3.54 -2.46 9.90
N ILE A 63 -2.58 -2.97 9.12
CA ILE A 63 -2.21 -4.39 9.16
C ILE A 63 -1.80 -4.82 10.58
N LYS A 64 -1.02 -3.99 11.29
CA LYS A 64 -0.69 -4.25 12.70
C LYS A 64 -1.95 -4.28 13.58
N HIS A 65 -2.88 -3.34 13.41
CA HIS A 65 -4.10 -3.30 14.21
C HIS A 65 -4.98 -4.55 14.04
N TYR A 66 -5.17 -5.01 12.80
CA TYR A 66 -6.11 -6.08 12.48
C TYR A 66 -5.51 -7.49 12.47
N LEU A 67 -4.31 -7.67 11.91
CA LEU A 67 -3.69 -8.99 11.81
C LEU A 67 -2.84 -9.34 13.04
N LEU A 68 -2.23 -8.33 13.67
CA LEU A 68 -1.44 -8.52 14.90
C LEU A 68 -2.23 -8.18 16.16
N LEU A 69 -3.50 -7.79 16.01
CA LEU A 69 -4.46 -7.56 17.09
C LEU A 69 -4.01 -6.52 18.14
N ASP A 70 -3.22 -5.53 17.73
CA ASP A 70 -2.81 -4.41 18.58
C ASP A 70 -4.00 -3.57 19.08
N GLN A 71 -5.11 -3.56 18.32
CA GLN A 71 -6.40 -2.98 18.71
C GLN A 71 -7.51 -4.02 18.48
N GLY A 72 -7.45 -5.13 19.22
CA GLY A 72 -8.33 -6.28 19.04
C GLY A 72 -9.74 -6.16 19.65
N ASP A 73 -10.18 -4.98 20.10
CA ASP A 73 -11.52 -4.79 20.68
C ASP A 73 -12.64 -5.07 19.68
N PHE A 74 -12.44 -4.71 18.40
CA PHE A 74 -13.34 -5.08 17.30
C PHE A 74 -13.54 -6.59 17.19
N LEU A 75 -12.49 -7.40 17.43
CA LEU A 75 -12.55 -8.85 17.27
C LEU A 75 -13.41 -9.47 18.37
N VAL A 76 -13.26 -9.00 19.61
CA VAL A 76 -14.11 -9.44 20.72
C VAL A 76 -15.58 -9.13 20.41
N HIS A 77 -15.86 -7.90 19.99
CA HIS A 77 -17.22 -7.49 19.65
C HIS A 77 -17.79 -8.29 18.47
N PHE A 78 -16.99 -8.49 17.41
CA PHE A 78 -17.35 -9.31 16.25
C PHE A 78 -17.70 -10.75 16.65
N MET A 79 -16.86 -11.40 17.46
CA MET A 79 -17.08 -12.78 17.90
C MET A 79 -18.35 -12.94 18.73
N ASP A 80 -18.74 -11.91 19.49
CA ASP A 80 -19.98 -11.93 20.25
C ASP A 80 -21.22 -11.81 19.37
N ILE A 81 -21.23 -10.87 18.41
CA ILE A 81 -22.39 -10.66 17.52
C ILE A 81 -22.48 -11.69 16.39
N ALA A 82 -21.36 -12.29 15.99
CA ALA A 82 -21.29 -13.31 14.94
C ALA A 82 -21.44 -14.74 15.47
N ARG A 83 -21.59 -14.92 16.79
CA ARG A 83 -21.66 -16.23 17.45
C ARG A 83 -22.63 -17.20 16.79
N ASP A 84 -23.86 -16.77 16.52
CA ASP A 84 -24.89 -17.61 15.92
C ASP A 84 -24.57 -18.01 14.48
N GLU A 85 -23.88 -17.13 13.74
CA GLU A 85 -23.48 -17.41 12.36
C GLU A 85 -22.27 -18.36 12.33
N LEU A 86 -21.28 -18.13 13.20
CA LEU A 86 -20.08 -18.94 13.34
C LEU A 86 -20.35 -20.34 13.92
N ALA A 87 -21.48 -20.54 14.60
CA ALA A 87 -21.91 -21.84 15.11
C ALA A 87 -22.45 -22.78 14.04
N LYS A 88 -22.75 -22.28 12.84
CA LYS A 88 -23.22 -23.08 11.70
C LYS A 88 -22.08 -23.88 11.10
N LYS A 89 -22.42 -24.91 10.32
CA LYS A 89 -21.41 -25.61 9.51
C LYS A 89 -20.90 -24.70 8.39
N PRO A 90 -19.65 -24.86 7.92
CA PRO A 90 -19.06 -23.97 6.91
C PRO A 90 -19.88 -23.81 5.61
N ASP A 91 -20.63 -24.84 5.22
CA ASP A 91 -21.53 -24.86 4.06
C ASP A 91 -22.84 -24.07 4.27
N GLU A 92 -23.22 -23.81 5.52
CA GLU A 92 -24.43 -23.08 5.91
C GLU A 92 -24.16 -21.63 6.34
N VAL A 93 -22.88 -21.22 6.43
CA VAL A 93 -22.45 -19.88 6.81
C VAL A 93 -22.70 -18.89 5.67
N SER A 94 -23.39 -17.79 5.97
CA SER A 94 -23.55 -16.66 5.04
C SER A 94 -22.36 -15.69 5.16
N VAL A 95 -21.53 -15.63 4.11
CA VAL A 95 -20.41 -14.67 4.00
C VAL A 95 -20.92 -13.23 4.05
N GLU A 96 -22.04 -12.93 3.39
CA GLU A 96 -22.64 -11.59 3.39
C GLU A 96 -23.06 -11.14 4.80
N LYS A 97 -23.63 -12.07 5.58
CA LYS A 97 -24.00 -11.80 6.97
C LYS A 97 -22.77 -11.61 7.84
N LEU A 98 -21.74 -12.45 7.70
CA LEU A 98 -20.47 -12.27 8.42
C LEU A 98 -19.82 -10.92 8.09
N GLN A 99 -19.79 -10.53 6.82
CA GLN A 99 -19.27 -9.23 6.40
C GLN A 99 -20.06 -8.09 7.06
N SER A 100 -21.39 -8.17 7.06
CA SER A 100 -22.24 -7.14 7.68
C SER A 100 -21.98 -6.99 9.18
N LEU A 101 -21.75 -8.12 9.87
CA LEU A 101 -21.42 -8.15 11.29
C LEU A 101 -20.01 -7.62 11.56
N LEU A 102 -19.04 -7.96 10.71
CA LEU A 102 -17.68 -7.40 10.78
C LEU A 102 -17.71 -5.87 10.62
N ASP A 103 -18.41 -5.36 9.61
CA ASP A 103 -18.53 -3.93 9.37
C ASP A 103 -19.18 -3.19 10.55
N LEU A 104 -20.16 -3.82 11.20
CA LEU A 104 -20.77 -3.29 12.42
C LEU A 104 -19.75 -3.23 13.57
N ALA A 105 -18.97 -4.29 13.77
CA ALA A 105 -17.96 -4.31 14.82
C ALA A 105 -16.85 -3.27 14.59
N LEU A 106 -16.39 -3.10 13.36
CA LEU A 106 -15.38 -2.10 13.01
C LEU A 106 -15.88 -0.67 13.26
N ARG A 107 -17.14 -0.36 12.98
CA ARG A 107 -17.72 0.99 13.17
C ARG A 107 -18.04 1.36 14.62
N THR A 108 -18.14 0.37 15.51
CA THR A 108 -18.59 0.57 16.90
C THR A 108 -17.45 0.50 17.93
N THR A 109 -16.23 0.21 17.48
CA THR A 109 -15.03 0.03 18.31
C THR A 109 -13.95 1.05 17.95
N ALA A 110 -12.79 0.98 18.62
CA ALA A 110 -11.67 1.88 18.33
C ALA A 110 -11.16 1.77 16.89
N ALA A 111 -11.42 0.64 16.22
CA ALA A 111 -11.13 0.39 14.81
C ALA A 111 -11.75 1.44 13.85
N ALA A 112 -12.86 2.09 14.25
CA ALA A 112 -13.53 3.11 13.45
C ALA A 112 -12.65 4.34 13.15
N VAL A 113 -11.58 4.54 13.92
CA VAL A 113 -10.63 5.66 13.73
C VAL A 113 -9.63 5.37 12.61
N ASP A 114 -9.44 4.11 12.22
CA ASP A 114 -8.49 3.72 11.18
C ASP A 114 -9.09 3.96 9.78
N PRO A 115 -8.49 4.82 8.93
CA PRO A 115 -9.04 5.14 7.61
C PRO A 115 -9.09 3.95 6.63
N TYR A 116 -8.42 2.83 6.95
CA TYR A 116 -8.38 1.63 6.13
C TYR A 116 -9.25 0.49 6.67
N HIS A 117 -10.09 0.74 7.69
CA HIS A 117 -10.95 -0.29 8.28
C HIS A 117 -11.90 -0.94 7.27
N GLU A 118 -12.36 -0.21 6.24
CA GLU A 118 -13.27 -0.72 5.21
C GLU A 118 -12.64 -1.74 4.25
N GLY A 119 -11.31 -1.91 4.30
CA GLY A 119 -10.60 -2.90 3.49
C GLY A 119 -10.66 -4.32 4.04
N LEU A 120 -11.23 -4.53 5.23
CA LEU A 120 -11.31 -5.83 5.88
C LEU A 120 -12.50 -6.65 5.34
N THR A 121 -12.24 -7.90 4.94
CA THR A 121 -13.28 -8.79 4.43
C THR A 121 -13.27 -10.16 5.12
N CYS A 122 -14.46 -10.74 5.25
CA CYS A 122 -14.63 -12.12 5.68
C CYS A 122 -14.52 -13.07 4.49
N ILE A 123 -13.75 -14.14 4.66
CA ILE A 123 -13.72 -15.29 3.75
C ILE A 123 -13.99 -16.56 4.54
N VAL A 124 -14.77 -17.48 3.97
CA VAL A 124 -15.00 -18.82 4.51
C VAL A 124 -14.33 -19.79 3.54
N ALA A 125 -13.41 -20.60 4.05
CA ALA A 125 -12.58 -21.54 3.29
C ALA A 125 -12.87 -22.98 3.69
#